data_AF-A0A1I5LP59-F1
#
_entry.id   AF-A0A1I5LP59-F1
#
_cell.length_a   1.000
_cell.length_b   1.000
_cell.length_c   1.000
_cell.angle_alpha   90.00
_cell.angle_beta   90.00
_cell.angle_gamma   90.00
#
_symmetry.space_group_name_H-M   'P 1'
#
loop_
_entity.id
_entity.type
_entity.pdbx_description
1 polymer ?
#
loop_
_entity_poly.entity_id
_entity_poly.type
_entity_poly.pdbx_seq_one_letter_code
_entity_poly.pdbx_strand_id
1 'polypeptide(L)'
;MLFIMRSLVASLFFFLSLTVSAFACLDEGNPAPDRVDDALYALFLADLEEMGMDNFVTRFCELDTEDRTLAIEIFGSAQKQETPEDQFTLLRMAIMVPDISENVAWVAKNARIREEGDDWESISIKRFVSHVRTRFPQTQTILNDDYLDKMDALYQAALEAVQSKEQAADQDIEKAKAEIDAYEKKIADLKWKIEGLKDERREYRVMRQTLEAEE
;
A
#
# COMPACT_ATOMS: atom_id res chain seq x y z
N MET A 1 -46.23 33.68 9.38
CA MET A 1 -45.08 33.76 10.31
C MET A 1 -45.03 32.46 11.09
N LEU A 2 -44.41 31.43 10.52
CA LEU A 2 -44.31 30.08 11.10
C LEU A 2 -43.29 29.28 10.28
N PHE A 3 -42.01 29.53 10.53
CA PHE A 3 -40.92 28.63 10.16
C PHE A 3 -39.79 28.89 11.15
N ILE A 4 -38.99 27.85 11.43
CA ILE A 4 -37.89 27.76 12.40
C ILE A 4 -38.32 27.24 13.77
N MET A 5 -38.58 25.94 13.85
CA MET A 5 -38.21 25.12 15.02
C MET A 5 -38.22 23.64 14.65
N ARG A 6 -37.29 23.22 13.77
CA ARG A 6 -36.96 21.79 13.53
C ARG A 6 -35.56 21.68 12.93
N SER A 7 -34.51 22.06 13.65
CA SER A 7 -33.14 21.72 13.22
C SER A 7 -32.09 21.90 14.31
N LEU A 8 -32.30 21.37 15.52
CA LEU A 8 -31.29 21.48 16.59
C LEU A 8 -31.19 20.24 17.49
N VAL A 9 -31.65 19.08 17.04
CA VAL A 9 -31.50 17.81 17.80
C VAL A 9 -30.78 16.71 16.99
N ALA A 10 -30.37 16.98 15.76
CA ALA A 10 -29.69 16.00 14.90
C ALA A 10 -28.16 16.21 14.79
N SER A 11 -27.57 17.15 15.52
CA SER A 11 -26.15 17.52 15.39
C SER A 11 -25.27 17.14 16.58
N LEU A 12 -25.78 16.29 17.49
CA LEU A 12 -25.03 15.84 18.68
C LEU A 12 -24.73 14.33 18.69
N PHE A 13 -25.02 13.61 17.60
CA PHE A 13 -24.80 12.15 17.50
C PHE A 13 -23.87 11.73 16.36
N PHE A 14 -23.08 12.66 15.80
CA PHE A 14 -22.17 12.36 14.68
C PHE A 14 -20.67 12.54 14.99
N PHE A 15 -20.30 12.62 16.26
CA PHE A 15 -18.91 12.65 16.74
C PHE A 15 -18.69 11.66 17.89
N LEU A 16 -19.21 10.44 17.76
CA LEU A 16 -19.06 9.38 18.77
C LEU A 16 -18.89 7.99 18.16
N SER A 17 -18.29 7.93 16.98
CA SER A 17 -17.86 6.68 16.38
C SER A 17 -16.45 6.84 15.82
N LEU A 18 -15.57 5.93 16.24
CA LEU A 18 -14.24 5.63 15.67
C LEU A 18 -13.06 6.41 16.24
N THR A 19 -12.98 6.51 17.57
CA THR A 19 -11.72 6.14 18.22
C THR A 19 -12.03 4.90 19.04
N VAL A 20 -12.16 3.74 18.37
CA VAL A 20 -11.82 2.50 19.06
C VAL A 20 -10.34 2.70 19.37
N SER A 21 -10.01 3.02 20.61
CA SER A 21 -8.61 3.13 21.02
C SER A 21 -7.96 1.82 20.58
N ALA A 22 -6.79 1.87 19.95
CA ALA A 22 -6.07 0.64 19.58
C ALA A 22 -5.95 -0.32 20.79
N PHE A 23 -5.89 0.25 22.00
CA PHE A 23 -5.95 -0.43 23.29
C PHE A 23 -7.21 -1.27 23.56
N ALA A 24 -8.36 -0.98 22.94
CA ALA A 24 -9.58 -1.80 23.11
C ALA A 24 -9.37 -3.23 22.60
N CYS A 25 -8.46 -3.44 21.63
CA CYS A 25 -8.09 -4.78 21.16
C CYS A 25 -7.27 -5.57 22.20
N LEU A 26 -6.62 -4.86 23.14
CA LEU A 26 -5.85 -5.44 24.25
C LEU A 26 -6.76 -5.74 25.47
N ASP A 27 -7.81 -4.93 25.69
CA ASP A 27 -8.70 -5.00 26.86
C ASP A 27 -9.97 -5.86 26.66
N GLU A 28 -10.58 -5.88 25.46
CA GLU A 28 -11.90 -6.49 25.25
C GLU A 28 -11.84 -7.76 24.38
N GLY A 29 -11.67 -8.93 25.02
CA GLY A 29 -12.18 -10.20 24.50
C GLY A 29 -11.37 -10.90 23.41
N ASN A 30 -10.07 -10.62 23.30
CA ASN A 30 -9.17 -11.33 22.41
C ASN A 30 -8.46 -12.44 23.21
N PRO A 31 -8.96 -13.70 23.21
CA PRO A 31 -8.30 -14.76 23.95
C PRO A 31 -6.89 -15.01 23.39
N ALA A 32 -6.01 -15.57 24.21
CA ALA A 32 -4.72 -16.05 23.74
C ALA A 32 -4.94 -16.99 22.53
N PRO A 33 -4.15 -16.86 21.46
CA PRO A 33 -4.23 -17.80 20.35
C PRO A 33 -4.00 -19.23 20.84
N ASP A 34 -4.67 -20.23 20.25
CA ASP A 34 -4.69 -21.64 20.71
C ASP A 34 -3.30 -22.28 20.95
N ARG A 35 -2.24 -21.73 20.37
CA ARG A 35 -0.85 -22.24 20.46
C ARG A 35 0.03 -21.47 21.43
N VAL A 36 -0.48 -20.39 22.01
CA VAL A 36 0.24 -19.49 22.91
C VAL A 36 -0.30 -19.68 24.33
N ASP A 37 0.61 -19.85 25.28
CA ASP A 37 0.25 -19.91 26.70
C ASP A 37 -0.28 -18.54 27.19
N ASP A 38 -1.33 -18.58 28.02
CA ASP A 38 -2.00 -17.37 28.53
C ASP A 38 -1.04 -16.41 29.26
N ALA A 39 -0.03 -16.93 29.97
CA ALA A 39 0.92 -16.08 30.68
C ALA A 39 1.91 -15.40 29.73
N LEU A 40 2.35 -16.09 28.68
CA LEU A 40 3.15 -15.47 27.62
C LEU A 40 2.34 -14.40 26.87
N TYR A 41 1.07 -14.68 26.59
CA TYR A 41 0.19 -13.72 25.94
C TYR A 41 -0.03 -12.47 26.79
N ALA A 42 -0.36 -12.64 28.08
CA ALA A 42 -0.54 -11.52 29.00
C ALA A 42 0.73 -10.68 29.16
N LEU A 43 1.90 -11.32 29.17
CA LEU A 43 3.19 -10.63 29.22
C LEU A 43 3.48 -9.85 27.94
N PHE A 44 3.18 -10.42 26.77
CA PHE A 44 3.32 -9.71 25.50
C PHE A 44 2.44 -8.45 25.44
N LEU A 45 1.18 -8.55 25.86
CA LEU A 45 0.26 -7.41 25.88
C LEU A 45 0.72 -6.33 26.86
N ALA A 46 1.19 -6.72 28.05
CA ALA A 46 1.71 -5.80 29.04
C ALA A 46 2.94 -5.04 28.54
N ASP A 47 3.90 -5.75 27.93
CA ASP A 47 5.11 -5.13 27.39
C ASP A 47 4.76 -4.21 26.18
N LEU A 48 3.75 -4.57 25.39
CA LEU A 48 3.25 -3.75 24.27
C LEU A 48 2.54 -2.48 24.74
N GLU A 49 1.76 -2.56 25.81
CA GLU A 49 1.14 -1.41 26.46
C GLU A 49 2.19 -0.50 27.10
N GLU A 50 3.16 -1.07 27.82
CA GLU A 50 4.25 -0.32 28.48
C GLU A 50 5.11 0.45 27.47
N MET A 51 5.29 -0.07 26.25
CA MET A 51 6.00 0.65 25.17
C MET A 51 5.39 2.02 24.86
N GLY A 52 4.09 2.22 25.09
CA GLY A 52 3.40 3.48 24.81
C GLY A 52 3.46 3.90 23.34
N MET A 53 3.54 2.94 22.41
CA MET A 53 3.64 3.18 20.98
C MET A 53 2.35 2.78 20.25
N ASP A 54 1.40 3.71 20.15
CA ASP A 54 0.07 3.49 19.56
C ASP A 54 0.10 2.85 18.16
N ASN A 55 1.11 3.20 17.35
CA ASN A 55 1.25 2.63 16.00
C ASN A 55 1.54 1.12 16.03
N PHE A 56 2.34 0.64 16.98
CA PHE A 56 2.64 -0.79 17.11
C PHE A 56 1.44 -1.57 17.64
N VAL A 57 0.72 -0.99 18.60
CA VAL A 57 -0.56 -1.55 19.09
C VAL A 57 -1.54 -1.66 17.92
N THR A 58 -1.74 -0.58 17.17
CA THR A 58 -2.66 -0.54 16.03
C THR A 58 -2.31 -1.62 15.01
N ARG A 59 -1.04 -1.70 14.59
CA ARG A 59 -0.59 -2.73 13.64
C ARG A 59 -0.81 -4.14 14.17
N PHE A 60 -0.43 -4.42 15.41
CA PHE A 60 -0.68 -5.73 16.01
C PHE A 60 -2.16 -6.11 16.04
N CYS A 61 -3.04 -5.15 16.32
CA CYS A 61 -4.49 -5.36 16.31
C CYS A 61 -5.07 -5.60 14.91
N GLU A 62 -4.43 -5.07 13.86
CA GLU A 62 -4.82 -5.26 12.45
C GLU A 62 -4.40 -6.61 11.88
N LEU A 63 -3.37 -7.24 12.46
CA LEU A 63 -2.91 -8.57 12.07
C LEU A 63 -4.01 -9.62 12.24
N ASP A 64 -4.02 -10.60 11.33
CA ASP A 64 -4.87 -11.78 11.48
C ASP A 64 -4.42 -12.68 12.64
N THR A 65 -5.20 -13.71 12.94
CA THR A 65 -4.92 -14.60 14.08
C THR A 65 -3.62 -15.41 13.90
N GLU A 66 -3.28 -15.81 12.67
CA GLU A 66 -2.04 -16.57 12.39
C GLU A 66 -0.82 -15.67 12.62
N ASP A 67 -0.88 -14.46 12.09
CA ASP A 67 0.18 -13.47 12.20
C ASP A 67 0.37 -12.95 13.63
N ARG A 68 -0.72 -12.78 14.39
CA ARG A 68 -0.63 -12.49 15.84
C ARG A 68 0.01 -13.64 16.61
N THR A 69 -0.35 -14.88 16.28
CA THR A 69 0.26 -16.07 16.89
C THR A 69 1.77 -16.06 16.66
N LEU A 70 2.19 -15.84 15.40
CA LEU A 70 3.59 -15.77 15.02
C LEU A 70 4.34 -14.66 15.77
N ALA A 71 3.76 -13.46 15.90
CA ALA A 71 4.35 -12.36 16.66
C ALA A 71 4.65 -12.77 18.10
N ILE A 72 3.67 -13.34 18.79
CA ILE A 72 3.80 -13.70 20.21
C ILE A 72 4.79 -14.86 20.39
N GLU A 73 4.81 -15.83 19.47
CA GLU A 73 5.81 -16.90 19.48
C GLU A 73 7.23 -16.35 19.31
N ILE A 74 7.47 -15.44 18.35
CA ILE A 74 8.77 -14.80 18.12
C ILE A 74 9.24 -14.11 19.40
N PHE A 75 8.36 -13.32 20.01
CA PHE A 75 8.65 -12.63 21.25
C PHE A 75 8.98 -13.62 22.38
N GLY A 76 8.13 -14.62 22.63
CA GLY A 76 8.34 -15.59 23.70
C GLY A 76 9.62 -16.43 23.54
N SER A 77 10.06 -16.64 22.30
CA SER A 77 11.27 -17.43 22.02
C SER A 77 12.56 -16.75 22.48
N ALA A 78 12.61 -15.42 22.42
CA ALA A 78 13.81 -14.66 22.74
C ALA A 78 13.72 -13.87 24.06
N GLN A 79 12.54 -13.41 24.50
CA GLN A 79 12.38 -12.48 25.64
C GLN A 79 13.11 -12.91 26.93
N LYS A 80 13.14 -14.22 27.24
CA LYS A 80 13.57 -14.76 28.55
C LYS A 80 15.04 -14.52 28.92
N GLN A 81 15.89 -14.07 27.99
CA GLN A 81 17.33 -13.93 28.21
C GLN A 81 17.90 -12.55 27.83
N GLU A 82 17.03 -11.61 27.50
CA GLU A 82 17.41 -10.38 26.82
C GLU A 82 17.42 -9.18 27.76
N THR A 83 18.22 -8.17 27.42
CA THR A 83 18.23 -6.88 28.13
C THR A 83 16.93 -6.12 27.88
N PRO A 84 16.55 -5.12 28.70
CA PRO A 84 15.36 -4.31 28.41
C PRO A 84 15.37 -3.65 27.02
N GLU A 85 16.53 -3.24 26.52
CA GLU A 85 16.68 -2.69 25.17
C GLU A 85 16.45 -3.76 24.08
N ASP A 86 16.95 -4.97 24.32
CA ASP A 86 16.76 -6.11 23.44
C ASP A 86 15.31 -6.61 23.46
N GLN A 87 14.65 -6.59 24.62
CA GLN A 87 13.21 -6.91 24.76
C GLN A 87 12.36 -5.92 23.97
N PHE A 88 12.63 -4.62 24.10
CA PHE A 88 11.96 -3.58 23.30
C PHE A 88 12.19 -3.78 21.79
N THR A 89 13.42 -4.10 21.41
CA THR A 89 13.77 -4.37 20.02
C THR A 89 13.04 -5.61 19.49
N LEU A 90 13.02 -6.70 20.27
CA LEU A 90 12.35 -7.94 19.95
C LEU A 90 10.84 -7.78 19.83
N LEU A 91 10.22 -7.01 20.73
CA LEU A 91 8.78 -6.75 20.70
C LEU A 91 8.38 -5.98 19.44
N ARG A 92 9.15 -4.95 19.05
CA ARG A 92 8.95 -4.26 17.77
C ARG A 92 9.10 -5.21 16.60
N MET A 93 10.13 -6.06 16.62
CA MET A 93 10.39 -7.02 15.56
C MET A 93 9.29 -8.06 15.41
N ALA A 94 8.77 -8.58 16.52
CA ALA A 94 7.69 -9.55 16.57
C ALA A 94 6.44 -9.05 15.85
N ILE A 95 6.13 -7.74 15.94
CA ILE A 95 4.99 -7.13 15.26
C ILE A 95 5.29 -6.83 13.79
N MET A 96 6.50 -6.38 13.48
CA MET A 96 6.88 -6.02 12.11
C MET A 96 7.01 -7.24 11.18
N VAL A 97 7.50 -8.39 11.68
CA VAL A 97 7.73 -9.57 10.82
C VAL A 97 6.44 -10.07 10.14
N PRO A 98 5.31 -10.24 10.85
CA PRO A 98 4.05 -10.65 10.22
C PRO A 98 3.42 -9.55 9.34
N ASP A 99 3.40 -8.28 9.80
CA ASP A 99 2.91 -7.12 9.02
C ASP A 99 3.57 -7.06 7.63
N ILE A 100 4.87 -7.31 7.61
CA ILE A 100 5.63 -7.41 6.38
C ILE A 100 5.17 -8.57 5.48
N SER A 101 4.97 -9.78 6.04
CA SER A 101 4.50 -10.94 5.27
C SER A 101 3.15 -10.65 4.61
N GLU A 102 2.21 -10.06 5.35
CA GLU A 102 0.90 -9.64 4.84
C GLU A 102 1.06 -8.66 3.67
N ASN A 103 1.89 -7.62 3.85
CA ASN A 103 2.11 -6.60 2.84
C ASN A 103 2.71 -7.17 1.55
N VAL A 104 3.71 -8.06 1.64
CA VAL A 104 4.31 -8.70 0.46
C VAL A 104 3.30 -9.59 -0.26
N ALA A 105 2.49 -10.35 0.48
CA ALA A 105 1.42 -11.14 -0.10
C ALA A 105 0.38 -10.25 -0.82
N TRP A 106 0.09 -9.08 -0.27
CA TRP A 106 -0.77 -8.10 -0.92
C TRP A 106 -0.17 -7.58 -2.23
N VAL A 107 1.13 -7.26 -2.25
CA VAL A 107 1.83 -6.85 -3.48
C VAL A 107 1.80 -7.97 -4.52
N ALA A 108 2.10 -9.21 -4.12
CA ALA A 108 2.04 -10.37 -5.01
C ALA A 108 0.66 -10.56 -5.64
N LYS A 109 -0.41 -10.32 -4.88
CA LYS A 109 -1.78 -10.46 -5.35
C LYS A 109 -2.23 -9.30 -6.25
N ASN A 110 -1.82 -8.07 -5.94
CA ASN A 110 -2.38 -6.87 -6.57
C ASN A 110 -1.44 -6.19 -7.57
N ALA A 111 -0.17 -6.58 -7.59
CA ALA A 111 0.90 -5.95 -8.36
C ALA A 111 0.96 -4.43 -8.14
N ARG A 112 0.71 -4.01 -6.89
CA ARG A 112 0.71 -2.63 -6.42
C ARG A 112 1.34 -2.59 -5.04
N ILE A 113 1.74 -1.41 -4.60
CA ILE A 113 2.13 -1.16 -3.22
C ILE A 113 0.89 -0.68 -2.46
N ARG A 114 0.68 -1.16 -1.24
CA ARG A 114 -0.42 -0.74 -0.38
C ARG A 114 -0.14 0.70 0.05
N GLU A 115 -0.98 1.65 -0.38
CA GLU A 115 -0.88 3.05 0.05
C GLU A 115 -1.60 3.20 1.40
N GLU A 116 -0.84 3.11 2.49
CA GLU A 116 -1.29 3.49 3.84
C GLU A 116 -0.42 4.65 4.36
N GLY A 117 -0.92 5.89 4.21
CA GLY A 117 -0.21 7.09 4.68
C GLY A 117 1.05 7.47 3.86
N ASP A 118 1.81 8.45 4.38
CA ASP A 118 3.01 9.01 3.74
C ASP A 118 4.26 8.11 3.83
N ASP A 119 4.18 6.96 4.51
CA ASP A 119 5.36 6.17 4.86
C ASP A 119 5.49 4.89 4.02
N TRP A 120 6.49 4.92 3.14
CA TRP A 120 6.98 3.78 2.39
C TRP A 120 7.76 2.84 3.29
N GLU A 121 7.10 1.86 3.92
CA GLU A 121 7.83 0.84 4.67
C GLU A 121 8.10 -0.45 3.86
N SER A 122 9.34 -0.49 3.38
CA SER A 122 10.25 -1.65 3.43
C SER A 122 10.47 -2.47 2.15
N ILE A 123 11.58 -2.16 1.48
CA ILE A 123 12.28 -3.05 0.53
C ILE A 123 13.48 -3.75 1.23
N SER A 124 13.78 -3.43 2.49
CA SER A 124 14.89 -4.01 3.27
C SER A 124 14.52 -5.23 4.12
N ILE A 125 13.40 -5.89 3.83
CA ILE A 125 12.79 -6.89 4.70
C ILE A 125 13.60 -8.17 4.83
N LYS A 126 14.11 -8.74 3.74
CA LYS A 126 14.90 -9.98 3.83
C LYS A 126 16.11 -9.80 4.75
N ARG A 127 16.68 -8.58 4.75
CA ARG A 127 17.72 -8.20 5.70
C ARG A 127 17.18 -8.04 7.11
N PHE A 128 15.97 -7.51 7.28
CA PHE A 128 15.30 -7.41 8.58
C PHE A 128 15.10 -8.79 9.22
N VAL A 129 14.43 -9.73 8.54
CA VAL A 129 14.22 -11.11 9.04
C VAL A 129 15.57 -11.80 9.31
N SER A 130 16.53 -11.67 8.39
CA SER A 130 17.89 -12.21 8.60
C SER A 130 18.61 -11.57 9.79
N HIS A 131 18.39 -10.28 10.05
CA HIS A 131 18.96 -9.56 11.18
C HIS A 131 18.34 -10.04 12.49
N VAL A 132 17.01 -10.23 12.54
CA VAL A 132 16.32 -10.80 13.71
C VAL A 132 16.93 -12.16 14.07
N ARG A 133 17.05 -13.07 13.09
CA ARG A 133 17.66 -14.41 13.31
C ARG A 133 19.11 -14.38 13.79
N THR A 134 19.85 -13.34 13.40
CA THR A 134 21.26 -13.18 13.75
C THR A 134 21.42 -12.58 15.15
N ARG A 135 20.61 -11.57 15.48
CA ARG A 135 20.64 -10.89 16.78
C ARG A 135 20.01 -11.74 17.88
N PHE A 136 18.93 -12.47 17.56
CA PHE A 136 18.17 -13.32 18.49
C PHE A 136 18.15 -14.77 17.98
N PRO A 137 19.22 -15.55 18.19
CA PRO A 137 19.33 -16.92 17.65
C PRO A 137 18.19 -17.86 18.08
N GLN A 138 17.54 -17.58 19.22
CA GLN A 138 16.43 -18.35 19.75
C GLN A 138 15.18 -18.26 18.85
N THR A 139 15.07 -17.21 18.03
CA THR A 139 13.99 -17.05 17.04
C THR A 139 14.12 -18.00 15.84
N GLN A 140 15.27 -18.64 15.63
CA GLN A 140 15.51 -19.50 14.45
C GLN A 140 14.62 -20.75 14.41
N THR A 141 14.05 -21.16 15.53
CA THR A 141 13.10 -22.27 15.60
C THR A 141 11.74 -21.91 14.98
N ILE A 142 11.38 -20.63 15.02
CA ILE A 142 10.13 -20.08 14.48
C ILE A 142 10.38 -19.48 13.09
N LEU A 143 11.38 -18.60 12.99
CA LEU A 143 11.93 -18.08 11.75
C LEU A 143 12.90 -19.11 11.15
N ASN A 144 12.39 -20.31 10.91
CA ASN A 144 13.14 -21.43 10.37
C ASN A 144 13.31 -21.31 8.84
N ASP A 145 13.98 -22.28 8.25
CA ASP A 145 14.27 -22.25 6.82
C ASP A 145 12.98 -22.38 5.97
N ASP A 146 11.98 -23.14 6.44
CA ASP A 146 10.67 -23.24 5.78
C ASP A 146 9.94 -21.88 5.73
N TYR A 147 10.00 -21.09 6.82
CA TYR A 147 9.45 -19.74 6.85
C TYR A 147 10.19 -18.82 5.87
N LEU A 148 11.51 -18.92 5.80
CA LEU A 148 12.31 -18.14 4.86
C LEU A 148 11.99 -18.49 3.40
N ASP A 149 11.80 -19.78 3.10
CA ASP A 149 11.42 -20.24 1.77
C ASP A 149 10.02 -19.71 1.38
N LYS A 150 9.06 -19.70 2.33
CA LYS A 150 7.74 -19.08 2.14
C LYS A 150 7.88 -17.59 1.83
N MET A 151 8.70 -16.86 2.60
CA MET A 151 8.93 -15.44 2.35
C MET A 151 9.60 -15.18 1.00
N ASP A 152 10.63 -15.96 0.65
CA ASP A 152 11.31 -15.84 -0.64
C ASP A 152 10.36 -16.11 -1.81
N ALA A 153 9.48 -17.11 -1.70
CA ALA A 153 8.44 -17.37 -2.69
C ALA A 153 7.46 -16.19 -2.84
N LEU A 154 7.02 -15.59 -1.73
CA LEU A 154 6.16 -14.39 -1.75
C LEU A 154 6.86 -13.21 -2.43
N TYR A 155 8.16 -13.00 -2.19
CA TYR A 155 8.94 -11.96 -2.87
C TYR A 155 9.05 -12.19 -4.37
N GLN A 156 9.34 -13.42 -4.78
CA GLN A 156 9.42 -13.73 -6.21
C GLN A 156 8.07 -13.52 -6.88
N ALA A 157 6.97 -13.96 -6.25
CA ALA A 157 5.63 -13.70 -6.76
C ALA A 157 5.30 -12.20 -6.86
N ALA A 158 5.69 -11.40 -5.85
CA ALA A 158 5.55 -9.95 -5.88
C ALA A 158 6.36 -9.31 -7.02
N LEU A 159 7.61 -9.73 -7.22
CA LEU A 159 8.47 -9.25 -8.29
C LEU A 159 7.88 -9.57 -9.67
N GLU A 160 7.48 -10.83 -9.89
CA GLU A 160 6.88 -11.28 -11.15
C GLU A 160 5.58 -10.51 -11.45
N ALA A 161 4.73 -10.30 -10.44
CA ALA A 161 3.48 -9.57 -10.59
C ALA A 161 3.72 -8.11 -11.00
N VAL A 162 4.68 -7.43 -10.36
CA VAL A 162 5.06 -6.04 -10.69
C VAL A 162 5.67 -5.96 -12.08
N GLN A 163 6.60 -6.86 -12.43
CA GLN A 163 7.21 -6.90 -13.77
C GLN A 163 6.18 -7.13 -14.88
N SER A 164 5.19 -7.99 -14.64
CA SER A 164 4.09 -8.21 -15.59
C SER A 164 3.26 -6.94 -15.82
N LYS A 165 2.98 -6.17 -14.76
CA LYS A 165 2.29 -4.88 -14.88
C LYS A 165 3.13 -3.81 -15.58
N GLU A 166 4.42 -3.76 -15.30
CA GLU A 166 5.38 -2.88 -15.97
C GLU A 166 5.38 -3.13 -17.49
N GLN A 167 5.51 -4.40 -17.90
CA GLN A 167 5.46 -4.77 -19.32
C GLN A 167 4.12 -4.43 -19.99
N ALA A 168 2.99 -4.60 -19.29
CA ALA A 168 1.69 -4.21 -19.80
C ALA A 168 1.58 -2.69 -19.98
N ALA A 169 2.10 -1.92 -19.02
CA ALA A 169 2.15 -0.46 -19.11
C ALA A 169 3.02 0.01 -20.29
N ASP A 170 4.19 -0.62 -20.50
CA ASP A 170 5.05 -0.33 -21.65
C ASP A 170 4.34 -0.58 -22.99
N GLN A 171 3.59 -1.69 -23.11
CA GLN A 171 2.80 -1.97 -24.32
C GLN A 171 1.73 -0.91 -24.58
N ASP A 172 1.06 -0.43 -23.53
CA ASP A 172 0.03 0.61 -23.67
C ASP A 172 0.65 1.98 -23.99
N ILE A 173 1.84 2.27 -23.45
CA ILE A 173 2.62 3.45 -23.84
C ILE A 173 2.98 3.41 -25.33
N GLU A 174 3.44 2.26 -25.84
CA GLU A 174 3.77 2.12 -27.26
C GLU A 174 2.54 2.26 -28.17
N LYS A 175 1.38 1.73 -27.76
CA LYS A 175 0.11 1.98 -28.49
C LYS A 175 -0.24 3.47 -28.51
N ALA A 176 -0.14 4.15 -27.38
CA ALA A 176 -0.43 5.57 -27.28
C ALA A 176 0.51 6.41 -28.16
N LYS A 177 1.80 6.06 -28.23
CA LYS A 177 2.76 6.69 -29.16
C LYS A 177 2.34 6.51 -30.62
N ALA A 178 1.97 5.29 -31.01
CA ALA A 178 1.51 5.02 -32.37
C ALA A 178 0.23 5.80 -32.74
N GLU A 179 -0.68 5.98 -31.77
CA GLU A 179 -1.87 6.82 -31.95
C GLU A 179 -1.51 8.30 -32.13
N ILE A 180 -0.56 8.81 -31.33
CA ILE A 180 -0.03 10.18 -31.48
C ILE A 180 0.52 10.38 -32.88
N ASP A 181 1.39 9.49 -33.36
CA ASP A 181 1.98 9.58 -34.72
C ASP A 181 0.90 9.61 -35.82
N ALA A 182 -0.17 8.82 -35.65
CA ALA A 182 -1.29 8.80 -36.57
C ALA A 182 -2.08 10.13 -36.57
N TYR A 183 -2.27 10.74 -35.40
CA TYR A 183 -2.90 12.07 -35.29
C TYR A 183 -2.02 13.17 -35.88
N GLU A 184 -0.70 13.12 -35.67
CA GLU A 184 0.23 14.07 -36.26
C GLU A 184 0.18 14.06 -37.79
N LYS A 185 0.11 12.87 -38.40
CA LYS A 185 -0.07 12.74 -39.85
C LYS A 185 -1.39 13.36 -40.33
N LYS A 186 -2.50 13.08 -39.63
CA LYS A 186 -3.81 13.70 -39.95
C LYS A 186 -3.76 15.23 -39.84
N ILE A 187 -3.07 15.76 -38.84
CA ILE A 187 -2.89 17.20 -38.67
C ILE A 187 -2.07 17.78 -39.84
N ALA A 188 -1.01 17.10 -40.28
CA ALA A 188 -0.23 17.50 -41.44
C ALA A 188 -1.06 17.53 -42.72
N ASP A 189 -1.87 16.49 -42.97
CA ASP A 189 -2.76 16.41 -44.13
C ASP A 189 -3.80 17.54 -44.13
N LEU A 190 -4.39 17.84 -42.96
CA LEU A 190 -5.33 18.95 -42.80
C LEU A 190 -4.66 20.31 -43.04
N LYS A 191 -3.43 20.52 -42.55
CA LYS A 191 -2.66 21.73 -42.82
C LYS A 191 -2.41 21.91 -44.32
N TRP A 192 -2.01 20.84 -45.02
CA TRP A 192 -1.80 20.88 -46.46
C TRP A 192 -3.10 21.24 -47.21
N LYS A 193 -4.22 20.64 -46.83
CA LYS A 193 -5.54 20.97 -47.39
C LYS A 193 -5.93 22.44 -47.17
N ILE A 194 -5.63 23.00 -46.00
CA ILE A 194 -5.89 24.42 -45.71
C ILE A 194 -5.10 25.33 -46.65
N GLU A 195 -3.83 25.04 -46.90
CA GLU A 195 -3.02 25.84 -47.84
C GLU A 195 -3.56 25.75 -49.26
N GLY A 196 -3.94 24.57 -49.75
CA GLY A 196 -4.58 24.43 -51.07
C GLY A 196 -5.87 25.24 -51.20
N LEU A 197 -6.71 25.24 -50.16
CA LEU A 197 -7.94 26.06 -50.14
C LEU A 197 -7.65 27.56 -50.09
N LYS A 198 -6.55 28.00 -49.48
CA LYS A 198 -6.14 29.42 -49.51
C LYS A 198 -5.73 29.84 -50.93
N ASP A 199 -5.01 28.99 -51.64
CA ASP A 199 -4.61 29.23 -53.03
C ASP A 199 -5.84 29.30 -53.94
N GLU A 200 -6.77 28.33 -53.83
CA GLU A 200 -8.02 28.33 -54.58
C GLU A 200 -8.86 29.60 -54.29
N ARG A 201 -8.96 30.00 -53.01
CA ARG A 201 -9.64 31.25 -52.64
C ARG A 201 -8.97 32.49 -53.25
N ARG A 202 -7.64 32.48 -53.42
CA ARG A 202 -6.90 33.58 -54.05
C ARG A 202 -7.24 33.64 -55.55
N GLU A 203 -7.32 32.51 -56.24
CA GLU A 203 -7.73 32.44 -57.65
C GLU A 203 -9.16 32.97 -57.85
N TYR A 204 -10.13 32.53 -57.04
CA TYR A 204 -11.50 33.06 -57.09
C TYR A 204 -11.55 34.57 -56.87
N ARG A 205 -10.72 35.10 -55.97
CA ARG A 205 -10.65 36.55 -55.72
C ARG A 205 -10.17 37.30 -56.96
N VAL A 206 -9.15 36.80 -57.65
CA VAL A 206 -8.62 37.41 -58.87
C VAL A 206 -9.70 37.39 -59.96
N MET A 207 -10.31 36.24 -60.21
CA MET A 207 -11.39 36.12 -61.22
C MET A 207 -12.54 37.09 -60.93
N ARG A 208 -12.97 37.19 -59.67
CA ARG A 208 -14.02 38.15 -59.28
C ARG A 208 -13.62 39.59 -59.60
N GLN A 209 -12.39 40.01 -59.24
CA GLN A 209 -11.91 41.36 -59.52
C GLN A 209 -11.82 41.66 -61.02
N THR A 210 -11.47 40.67 -61.84
CA THR A 210 -11.46 40.83 -63.30
C THR A 210 -12.87 41.04 -63.85
N LEU A 211 -13.84 40.24 -63.41
CA LEU A 211 -15.24 40.40 -63.82
C LEU A 211 -15.82 41.74 -63.36
N GLU A 212 -15.56 42.15 -62.11
CA GLU A 212 -15.97 43.46 -61.56
C GLU A 212 -15.38 44.65 -62.33
N ALA A 213 -14.25 44.49 -63.03
CA ALA A 213 -13.62 45.55 -63.82
C ALA A 213 -14.15 45.64 -65.27
N GLU A 214 -14.88 44.62 -65.73
CA GLU A 214 -15.53 44.59 -67.05
C GLU A 214 -16.98 45.10 -67.03
N GLU A 215 -17.55 45.33 -65.83
CA GLU A 215 -18.82 46.02 -65.59
C GLU A 215 -18.68 47.55 -65.62
#